data_AF-A0A835FTI0-F1
#
_entry.id   AF-A0A835FTI0-F1
#
_cell.length_a   1.000
_cell.length_b   1.000
_cell.length_c   1.000
_cell.angle_alpha   90.00
_cell.angle_beta   90.00
_cell.angle_gamma   90.00
#
_symmetry.space_group_name_H-M   'P 1'
#
loop_
_entity.id
_entity.type
_entity.pdbx_description
1 polymer ?
#
loop_
_entity_poly.entity_id
_entity_poly.type
_entity_poly.pdbx_seq_one_letter_code
_entity_poly.pdbx_strand_id
1 'polypeptide(L)'
;MSRAMPSCSHSRPKRPSPPTADWAALPPDILFTVFLKLEQRDIFRGADSVCTSWRRVAVGEPVLWRHVDMREVSLLRSTRGLAMLTTRMNRSAGQCEAFSAGRCDESSLTYLVQM
;
A
#
# COMPACT_ATOMS: atom_id res chain seq x y z
N MET A 1 34.47 -61.46 -9.74
CA MET A 1 34.01 -60.39 -10.65
C MET A 1 32.62 -59.95 -10.18
N SER A 2 32.52 -58.96 -9.29
CA SER A 2 31.22 -58.51 -8.75
C SER A 2 30.72 -57.29 -9.51
N ARG A 3 29.52 -57.39 -10.08
CA ARG A 3 28.80 -56.30 -10.77
C ARG A 3 28.30 -55.27 -9.75
N ALA A 4 28.57 -53.99 -9.98
CA ALA A 4 27.93 -52.89 -9.26
C ALA A 4 26.55 -52.59 -9.89
N MET A 5 25.53 -52.39 -9.07
CA MET A 5 24.18 -51.97 -9.49
C MET A 5 24.14 -50.44 -9.63
N PRO A 6 23.47 -49.88 -10.66
CA PRO A 6 23.30 -48.44 -10.76
C PRO A 6 22.22 -47.96 -9.79
N SER A 7 22.55 -46.91 -9.04
CA SER A 7 21.60 -46.25 -8.13
C SER A 7 20.59 -45.44 -8.94
N CYS A 8 19.32 -45.86 -8.95
CA CYS A 8 18.23 -45.06 -9.49
C CYS A 8 17.91 -43.90 -8.54
N SER A 9 18.41 -42.70 -8.86
CA SER A 9 17.98 -41.45 -8.25
C SER A 9 16.51 -41.21 -8.57
N HIS A 10 15.63 -41.45 -7.60
CA HIS A 10 14.22 -41.11 -7.69
C HIS A 10 14.08 -39.59 -7.58
N SER A 11 14.06 -38.89 -8.71
CA SER A 11 13.69 -37.48 -8.79
C SER A 11 12.25 -37.32 -8.30
N ARG A 12 12.07 -36.72 -7.13
CA ARG A 12 10.74 -36.44 -6.56
C ARG A 12 9.95 -35.57 -7.55
N PRO A 13 8.76 -36.00 -8.02
CA PRO A 13 7.98 -35.18 -8.93
C PRO A 13 7.60 -33.87 -8.22
N LYS A 14 7.99 -32.75 -8.83
CA LYS A 14 7.72 -31.40 -8.34
C LYS A 14 6.21 -31.18 -8.42
N ARG A 15 5.53 -31.07 -7.27
CA ARG A 15 4.09 -30.77 -7.22
C ARG A 15 3.85 -29.46 -7.99
N PRO A 16 2.86 -29.41 -8.91
CA PRO A 16 2.50 -28.16 -9.54
C PRO A 16 2.06 -27.17 -8.46
N SER A 17 2.70 -26.01 -8.41
CA SER A 17 2.24 -24.90 -7.58
C SER A 17 0.83 -24.52 -8.04
N PRO A 18 -0.11 -24.25 -7.11
CA PRO A 18 -1.42 -23.76 -7.51
C PRO A 18 -1.24 -22.50 -8.38
N PRO A 19 -2.13 -22.27 -9.36
CA PRO A 19 -2.06 -21.08 -10.20
C PRO A 19 -2.04 -19.84 -9.33
N THR A 20 -0.98 -19.04 -9.47
CA THR A 20 -0.84 -17.77 -8.76
C THR A 20 -1.93 -16.84 -9.26
N ALA A 21 -2.82 -16.39 -8.37
CA ALA A 21 -3.83 -15.41 -8.74
C ALA A 21 -3.14 -14.11 -9.20
N ASP A 22 -3.44 -13.66 -10.42
CA ASP A 22 -2.92 -12.39 -10.93
C ASP A 22 -3.74 -11.23 -10.34
N TRP A 23 -3.32 -10.78 -9.17
CA TRP A 23 -3.92 -9.66 -8.48
C TRP A 23 -3.85 -8.34 -9.27
N ALA A 24 -2.97 -8.22 -10.27
CA ALA A 24 -2.89 -7.03 -11.12
C ALA A 24 -3.99 -7.01 -12.20
N ALA A 25 -4.52 -8.19 -12.57
CA ALA A 25 -5.59 -8.36 -13.55
C ALA A 25 -7.00 -8.25 -12.95
N LEU A 26 -7.12 -7.99 -11.64
CA LEU A 26 -8.42 -7.80 -11.01
C LEU A 26 -9.13 -6.55 -11.55
N PRO A 27 -10.47 -6.60 -11.70
CA PRO A 27 -11.29 -5.43 -11.96
C PRO A 27 -11.04 -4.28 -10.96
N PRO A 28 -11.07 -3.01 -11.39
CA PRO A 28 -10.79 -1.87 -10.53
C PRO A 28 -11.70 -1.76 -9.29
N ASP A 29 -12.97 -2.13 -9.40
CA ASP A 29 -13.95 -2.14 -8.31
C ASP A 29 -13.61 -3.15 -7.21
N ILE A 30 -13.06 -4.31 -7.59
CA ILE A 30 -12.58 -5.32 -6.64
C ILE A 30 -11.32 -4.80 -5.94
N LEU A 31 -10.37 -4.24 -6.70
CA LEU A 31 -9.16 -3.63 -6.12
C LEU A 31 -9.50 -2.48 -5.17
N PHE A 32 -10.46 -1.64 -5.54
CA PHE A 32 -10.96 -0.55 -4.71
C PHE A 32 -11.56 -1.09 -3.39
N THR A 33 -12.37 -2.13 -3.47
CA THR A 33 -12.96 -2.78 -2.28
C THR A 33 -11.89 -3.38 -1.37
N VAL A 34 -10.84 -3.98 -1.94
CA VAL A 34 -9.68 -4.47 -1.17
C VAL A 34 -8.96 -3.30 -0.49
N PHE A 35 -8.73 -2.20 -1.20
CA PHE A 35 -8.07 -1.02 -0.65
C PHE A 35 -8.87 -0.35 0.47
N LEU A 36 -10.19 -0.30 0.35
CA LEU A 36 -11.06 0.14 1.46
C LEU A 36 -10.86 -0.70 2.73
N LYS A 37 -10.55 -2.00 2.60
CA LYS A 37 -10.30 -2.89 3.75
C LYS A 37 -8.88 -2.82 4.30
N LEU A 38 -7.89 -2.45 3.48
CA LEU A 38 -6.50 -2.30 3.90
C LEU A 38 -6.24 -1.01 4.70
N GLU A 39 -7.19 -0.07 4.66
CA GLU A 39 -7.04 1.27 5.21
C GLU A 39 -5.92 2.08 4.53
N GLN A 40 -6.00 3.40 4.68
CA GLN A 40 -5.15 4.35 3.96
C GLN A 40 -3.64 4.16 4.27
N ARG A 41 -3.31 3.68 5.47
CA ARG A 41 -1.93 3.47 5.90
C ARG A 41 -1.23 2.42 5.04
N ASP A 42 -1.88 1.30 4.76
CA ASP A 42 -1.25 0.21 4.02
C ASP A 42 -1.26 0.48 2.51
N ILE A 43 -2.24 1.26 2.03
CA ILE A 43 -2.21 1.80 0.66
C ILE A 43 -0.96 2.66 0.46
N PHE A 44 -0.71 3.58 1.40
CA PHE A 44 0.44 4.46 1.36
C PHE A 44 1.78 3.74 1.49
N ARG A 45 1.85 2.68 2.31
CA ARG A 45 3.10 1.96 2.57
C ARG A 45 3.62 1.17 1.37
N GLY A 46 2.80 0.97 0.33
CA GLY A 46 3.31 0.39 -0.90
C GLY A 46 2.29 -0.13 -1.89
N ALA A 47 0.98 -0.16 -1.57
CA ALA A 47 -0.01 -0.65 -2.53
C ALA A 47 -0.02 0.18 -3.82
N ASP A 48 0.25 1.48 -3.74
CA ASP A 48 0.38 2.37 -4.91
C ASP A 48 1.70 2.19 -5.69
N SER A 49 2.61 1.34 -5.23
CA SER A 49 3.92 1.08 -5.82
C SER A 49 4.07 -0.31 -6.45
N VAL A 50 3.09 -1.21 -6.24
CA VAL A 50 3.16 -2.61 -6.71
C VAL A 50 3.11 -2.70 -8.24
N CYS A 51 2.08 -2.13 -8.86
CA CYS A 51 1.91 -2.12 -10.31
C CYS A 51 1.07 -0.91 -10.75
N THR A 52 1.00 -0.67 -12.06
CA THR A 52 0.25 0.45 -12.63
C THR A 52 -1.25 0.36 -12.38
N SER A 53 -1.83 -0.85 -12.42
CA SER A 53 -3.25 -1.09 -12.13
C SER A 53 -3.60 -0.66 -10.70
N TRP A 54 -2.81 -1.12 -9.72
CA TRP A 54 -2.99 -0.78 -8.32
C TRP A 54 -2.76 0.70 -8.05
N ARG A 55 -1.72 1.29 -8.65
CA ARG A 55 -1.46 2.73 -8.53
C ARG A 55 -2.64 3.58 -9.00
N ARG A 56 -3.28 3.22 -10.12
CA ARG A 56 -4.43 3.98 -10.65
C ARG A 56 -5.57 4.05 -9.65
N VAL A 57 -5.94 2.93 -9.05
CA VAL A 57 -7.02 2.89 -8.04
C VAL A 57 -6.58 3.59 -6.76
N ALA A 58 -5.37 3.32 -6.27
CA ALA A 58 -4.88 3.89 -5.02
C ALA A 58 -4.74 5.42 -5.06
N VAL A 59 -4.38 6.00 -6.21
CA VAL A 59 -4.17 7.45 -6.36
C VAL A 59 -5.42 8.16 -6.88
N GLY A 60 -6.20 7.50 -7.73
CA GLY A 60 -7.32 8.09 -8.46
C GLY A 60 -8.61 8.19 -7.66
N GLU A 61 -8.74 7.48 -6.53
CA GLU A 61 -9.97 7.42 -5.75
C GLU A 61 -9.87 8.22 -4.44
N PRO A 62 -10.45 9.43 -4.37
CA PRO A 62 -10.33 10.30 -3.19
C PRO A 62 -10.95 9.70 -1.92
N VAL A 63 -11.93 8.81 -2.08
CA VAL A 63 -12.60 8.12 -0.97
C VAL A 63 -11.62 7.29 -0.14
N LEU A 64 -10.55 6.78 -0.74
CA LEU A 64 -9.48 6.06 -0.03
C LEU A 64 -8.64 6.96 0.88
N TRP A 65 -8.78 8.29 0.73
CA TRP A 65 -7.97 9.30 1.41
C TRP A 65 -8.79 10.17 2.38
N ARG A 66 -10.01 9.76 2.75
CA ARG A 66 -10.87 10.48 3.71
C ARG A 66 -10.33 10.49 5.15
N HIS A 67 -9.49 9.52 5.52
CA HIS A 67 -9.01 9.34 6.90
C HIS A 67 -7.47 9.28 6.98
N VAL A 68 -6.84 10.44 6.94
CA VAL A 68 -5.38 10.56 6.87
C VAL A 68 -4.74 10.26 8.23
N ASP A 69 -4.18 9.06 8.40
CA ASP A 69 -3.39 8.71 9.61
C ASP A 69 -1.87 8.77 9.39
N MET A 70 -1.22 9.66 10.13
CA MET A 70 0.19 9.99 10.08
C MET A 70 0.90 9.84 11.42
N ARG A 71 0.33 9.10 12.39
CA ARG A 71 0.91 8.94 13.73
C ARG A 71 2.35 8.43 13.77
N GLU A 72 2.71 7.56 12.84
CA GLU A 72 4.05 6.95 12.75
C GLU A 72 5.09 7.86 12.08
N VAL A 73 4.64 8.88 11.36
CA VAL A 73 5.50 9.84 10.70
C VAL A 73 5.60 11.04 11.62
N SER A 74 6.79 11.40 12.07
CA SER A 74 7.01 12.70 12.72
C SER A 74 6.90 13.80 11.65
N LEU A 75 5.64 14.08 11.29
CA LEU A 75 5.18 14.82 10.11
C LEU A 75 5.91 16.13 9.87
N LEU A 76 6.10 16.88 10.93
CA LEU A 76 6.54 18.27 10.84
C LEU A 76 7.98 18.47 11.27
N ARG A 77 8.65 17.38 11.67
CA ARG A 77 10.08 17.38 11.97
C ARG A 77 10.93 17.05 10.73
N SER A 78 10.32 16.73 9.60
CA SER A 78 11.04 16.37 8.38
C SER A 78 10.31 16.81 7.11
N THR A 79 11.09 17.21 6.10
CA THR A 79 10.61 17.51 4.74
C THR A 79 9.90 16.31 4.10
N ARG A 80 10.38 15.10 4.38
CA ARG A 80 9.76 13.84 3.93
C ARG A 80 8.36 13.65 4.50
N GLY A 81 8.16 13.96 5.78
CA GLY A 81 6.84 13.86 6.43
C GLY A 81 5.85 14.88 5.87
N LEU A 82 6.30 16.11 5.64
CA LEU A 82 5.50 17.15 4.99
C LEU A 82 5.10 16.79 3.56
N ALA A 83 6.06 16.39 2.72
CA ALA A 83 5.77 15.96 1.35
C ALA A 83 4.77 14.79 1.31
N MET A 84 4.87 13.89 2.29
CA MET A 84 3.93 12.80 2.47
C MET A 84 2.52 13.32 2.78
N LEU A 85 2.39 14.22 3.75
CA LEU A 85 1.13 14.84 4.13
C LEU A 85 0.48 15.53 2.94
N THR A 86 1.25 16.39 2.26
CA THR A 86 0.77 17.10 1.08
C THR A 86 0.28 16.16 0.00
N THR A 87 1.01 15.06 -0.25
CA THR A 87 0.57 14.04 -1.23
C THR A 87 -0.77 13.42 -0.84
N ARG A 88 -0.97 13.10 0.45
CA ARG A 88 -2.22 12.49 0.92
C ARG A 88 -3.40 13.45 0.86
N MET A 89 -3.18 14.70 1.28
CA MET A 89 -4.19 15.75 1.23
C MET A 89 -4.61 16.03 -0.22
N ASN A 90 -3.64 16.13 -1.15
CA ASN A 90 -3.94 16.32 -2.56
C ASN A 90 -4.78 15.17 -3.14
N ARG A 91 -4.48 13.92 -2.76
CA ARG A 91 -5.27 12.74 -3.17
C ARG A 91 -6.68 12.74 -2.58
N SER A 92 -6.87 13.30 -1.39
CA SER A 92 -8.21 13.43 -0.78
C SER A 92 -9.13 14.38 -1.53
N ALA A 93 -8.59 15.25 -2.39
CA ALA A 93 -9.37 16.19 -3.19
C ALA A 93 -10.40 16.98 -2.35
N GLY A 94 -10.02 17.39 -1.14
CA GLY A 94 -10.88 18.13 -0.20
C GLY A 94 -11.90 17.27 0.56
N GLN A 95 -11.88 15.95 0.41
CA GLN A 95 -12.78 15.01 1.10
C GLN A 95 -12.17 14.44 2.38
N CYS A 96 -11.11 15.03 2.93
CA CYS A 96 -10.52 14.59 4.19
C CYS A 96 -11.47 14.89 5.35
N GLU A 97 -11.94 13.85 6.04
CA GLU A 97 -12.90 13.94 7.15
C GLU A 97 -12.25 13.75 8.52
N ALA A 98 -11.18 12.97 8.57
CA ALA A 98 -10.42 12.78 9.79
C ALA A 98 -8.92 12.85 9.51
N PHE A 99 -8.23 13.56 10.39
CA PHE A 99 -6.78 13.65 10.38
C PHE A 99 -6.24 13.17 11.73
N SER A 100 -5.27 12.26 11.68
CA SER A 100 -4.54 11.80 12.85
C SER A 100 -3.06 12.04 12.63
N ALA A 101 -2.42 12.70 13.59
CA ALA A 101 -0.98 12.89 13.61
C ALA A 101 -0.43 12.52 14.98
N GLY A 102 0.86 12.22 15.03
CA GLY A 102 1.56 11.86 16.26
C GLY A 102 1.78 13.10 17.14
N ARG A 103 3.04 13.40 17.47
CA ARG A 103 3.38 14.64 18.17
C ARG A 103 3.10 15.85 17.26
N CYS A 104 1.88 16.36 17.29
CA CYS A 104 1.52 17.68 16.78
C CYS A 104 1.52 18.66 17.95
N ASP A 105 2.33 19.70 17.85
CA ASP A 105 2.21 20.91 18.67
C ASP A 105 1.23 21.89 17.99
N GLU A 106 0.77 22.93 18.69
CA GLU A 106 -0.14 23.94 18.11
C GLU A 106 0.39 24.55 16.80
N SER A 107 1.71 24.72 16.69
CA SER A 107 2.35 25.24 15.48
C SER A 107 2.14 24.32 14.26
N SER A 108 2.00 23.01 14.50
CA SER A 108 1.70 21.98 13.50
C SER A 108 0.36 22.16 12.82
N LEU A 109 -0.65 22.65 13.55
CA LEU A 109 -2.03 22.74 13.08
C LEU A 109 -2.21 23.85 12.05
N THR A 110 -1.37 24.90 12.11
CA THR A 110 -1.38 26.01 11.14
C THR A 110 -1.24 25.52 9.69
N TYR A 111 -0.45 24.46 9.47
CA TYR A 111 -0.19 23.92 8.13
C TYR A 111 -1.42 23.25 7.53
N LEU A 112 -2.33 22.74 8.36
CA LEU A 112 -3.57 22.10 7.89
C LEU A 112 -4.63 23.12 7.49
N VAL A 113 -4.62 24.31 8.09
CA VAL A 113 -5.58 25.38 7.79
C VAL A 113 -5.28 26.07 6.46
N GLN A 114 -4.06 25.93 5.94
CA GLN A 114 -3.60 26.54 4.69
C GLN A 114 -3.65 25.60 3.48
N MET A 115 -4.15 24.38 3.65
CA MET A 115 -4.21 23.31 2.66
C MET A 115 -5.64 23.04 2.22
#